data_AF-A0A957K0I7-F1
#
_entry.id   AF-A0A957K0I7-F1
#
_cell.length_a   1.000
_cell.length_b   1.000
_cell.length_c   1.000
_cell.angle_alpha   90.00
_cell.angle_beta   90.00
_cell.angle_gamma   90.00
#
_symmetry.space_group_name_H-M   'P 1'
#
loop_
_entity.id
_entity.type
_entity.pdbx_description
1 polymer ?
#
loop_
_entity_poly.entity_id
_entity_poly.type
_entity_poly.pdbx_seq_one_letter_code
_entity_poly.pdbx_strand_id
1 'polypeptide(L)'
;MSESTLFILFVSIIIAAIPTAIFVAIIYWIDRYEKEPLWLLITTFLWGAVPSIIAAFIINTLFSIPFYLVGEGFGDAIGATFIAPLVEESLKGAALLLILFFWRSEIDSLLDGIIYGAMIGLGFGMVEDIFYFVSQYQAGGVEGWTATILLRTMFSLNHALFTGVTGLGIAAAKLTRNNMVKIAAPFLGWCGAV
;
A
#
# COMPACT_ATOMS: atom_id res chain seq x y z
N MET A 1 -27.14 -0.27 5.77
CA MET A 1 -26.27 0.09 6.92
C MET A 1 -27.11 0.81 7.94
N SER A 2 -26.87 0.58 9.23
CA SER A 2 -27.50 1.37 10.30
C SER A 2 -26.94 2.79 10.32
N GLU A 3 -27.67 3.77 10.88
CA GLU A 3 -27.20 5.15 11.04
C GLU A 3 -25.88 5.23 11.82
N SER A 4 -25.71 4.37 12.84
CA SER A 4 -24.46 4.29 13.60
C SER A 4 -23.28 3.78 12.76
N THR A 5 -23.49 2.81 11.87
CA THR A 5 -22.43 2.34 10.96
C THR A 5 -22.01 3.41 9.96
N LEU A 6 -22.95 4.22 9.45
CA LEU A 6 -22.64 5.35 8.56
C LEU A 6 -21.82 6.42 9.28
N PHE A 7 -22.18 6.74 10.52
CA PHE A 7 -21.41 7.66 11.35
C PHE A 7 -19.98 7.14 11.58
N ILE A 8 -19.83 5.86 11.95
CA ILE A 8 -18.51 5.25 12.17
C ILE A 8 -17.68 5.23 10.88
N LEU A 9 -18.28 4.95 9.72
CA LEU A 9 -17.58 5.04 8.44
C LEU A 9 -17.00 6.44 8.20
N PHE A 10 -17.81 7.49 8.40
CA PHE A 10 -17.36 8.86 8.21
C PHE A 10 -16.20 9.23 9.17
N VAL A 11 -16.33 8.85 10.45
CA VAL A 11 -15.26 9.09 11.43
C VAL A 11 -14.00 8.28 11.09
N SER A 12 -14.15 7.04 10.63
CA SER A 12 -13.04 6.17 10.21
C SER A 12 -12.26 6.77 9.04
N ILE A 13 -12.96 7.37 8.06
CA ILE A 13 -12.33 8.09 6.94
C ILE A 13 -11.47 9.24 7.45
N ILE A 14 -12.00 10.05 8.37
CA ILE A 14 -11.25 11.19 8.94
C ILE A 14 -10.02 10.69 9.70
N ILE A 15 -10.18 9.67 10.54
CA ILE A 15 -9.10 9.11 11.34
C ILE A 15 -8.00 8.53 10.46
N ALA A 16 -8.32 7.77 9.41
CA ALA A 16 -7.33 7.22 8.47
C ALA A 16 -6.64 8.32 7.64
N ALA A 17 -7.36 9.39 7.30
CA ALA A 17 -6.81 10.49 6.52
C ALA A 17 -5.77 11.33 7.28
N ILE A 18 -5.87 11.46 8.61
CA ILE A 18 -4.95 12.28 9.41
C ILE A 18 -3.49 11.80 9.33
N PRO A 19 -3.13 10.55 9.71
CA PRO A 19 -1.75 10.08 9.62
C PRO A 19 -1.29 10.04 8.16
N THR A 20 -2.15 9.61 7.24
CA THR A 20 -1.87 9.59 5.80
C THR A 20 -1.47 10.98 5.29
N ALA A 21 -2.25 12.03 5.60
CA ALA A 21 -1.98 13.39 5.18
C ALA A 21 -0.68 13.93 5.79
N ILE A 22 -0.39 13.60 7.06
CA ILE A 22 0.88 13.94 7.71
C ILE A 22 2.04 13.31 6.95
N PHE A 23 1.96 12.03 6.57
CA PHE A 23 3.04 11.35 5.85
C PHE A 23 3.19 11.80 4.40
N VAL A 24 2.09 12.06 3.70
CA VAL A 24 2.15 12.71 2.37
C VAL A 24 2.86 14.06 2.48
N ALA A 25 2.55 14.87 3.50
CA ALA A 25 3.22 16.14 3.73
C ALA A 25 4.71 15.98 4.05
N ILE A 26 5.08 14.97 4.85
CA ILE A 26 6.49 14.65 5.14
C ILE A 26 7.23 14.23 3.88
N ILE A 27 6.66 13.32 3.07
CA ILE A 27 7.26 12.86 1.80
C ILE A 27 7.45 14.04 0.86
N TYR A 28 6.42 14.86 0.68
CA TYR A 28 6.50 16.06 -0.15
C TYR A 28 7.52 17.10 0.36
N TRP A 29 7.78 17.12 1.68
CA TRP A 29 8.78 17.99 2.28
C TRP A 29 10.20 17.45 2.16
N ILE A 30 10.39 16.12 2.25
CA ILE A 30 11.70 15.46 2.05
C ILE A 30 12.20 15.74 0.64
N ASP A 31 11.28 15.76 -0.32
CA ASP A 31 11.54 16.05 -1.73
C ASP A 31 11.74 17.54 -2.05
N ARG A 32 12.54 18.22 -1.23
CA ARG A 32 12.68 19.70 -1.29
C ARG A 32 13.54 20.20 -2.44
N TYR A 33 14.42 19.36 -2.98
CA TYR A 33 15.44 19.77 -3.96
C TYR A 33 15.04 19.47 -5.41
N GLU A 34 14.19 18.46 -5.62
CA GLU A 34 13.79 17.99 -6.96
C GLU A 34 12.33 17.52 -6.94
N LYS A 35 11.41 18.47 -6.77
CA LYS A 35 10.00 18.13 -6.56
C LYS A 35 9.42 17.32 -7.71
N GLU A 36 8.89 16.15 -7.38
CA GLU A 36 8.14 15.32 -8.32
C GLU A 36 6.89 16.06 -8.85
N PRO A 37 6.48 15.78 -10.10
CA PRO A 37 5.25 16.34 -10.64
C PRO A 37 4.05 15.95 -9.77
N LEU A 38 3.32 16.95 -9.27
CA LEU A 38 2.20 16.73 -8.35
C LEU A 38 1.14 15.75 -8.92
N TRP A 39 0.94 15.77 -10.23
CA TRP A 39 -0.01 14.86 -10.87
C TRP A 39 0.43 13.39 -10.78
N LEU A 40 1.74 13.09 -10.77
CA LEU A 40 2.26 11.73 -10.55
C LEU A 40 2.13 11.31 -9.10
N LEU A 41 2.38 12.21 -8.14
CA LEU A 41 2.14 11.93 -6.71
C LEU A 41 0.65 11.62 -6.44
N ILE A 42 -0.25 12.37 -7.07
CA ILE A 42 -1.70 12.11 -6.97
C ILE A 42 -2.03 10.78 -7.66
N THR A 43 -1.49 10.51 -8.85
CA THR A 43 -1.79 9.29 -9.61
C THR A 43 -1.30 8.04 -8.88
N THR A 44 -0.10 8.09 -8.30
CA THR A 44 0.47 7.00 -7.49
C THR A 44 -0.34 6.74 -6.23
N PHE A 45 -0.71 7.79 -5.50
CA PHE A 45 -1.63 7.67 -4.37
C PHE A 45 -2.96 7.04 -4.76
N LEU A 46 -3.59 7.54 -5.82
CA LEU A 46 -4.89 7.04 -6.29
C LEU A 46 -4.81 5.61 -6.82
N TRP A 47 -3.67 5.20 -7.39
CA TRP A 47 -3.45 3.81 -7.80
C TRP A 47 -3.52 2.85 -6.60
N GLY A 48 -2.85 3.20 -5.50
CA GLY A 48 -2.94 2.45 -4.25
C GLY A 48 -4.35 2.43 -3.68
N ALA A 49 -4.97 3.62 -3.60
CA ALA A 49 -6.25 3.82 -2.95
C ALA A 49 -7.47 3.23 -3.71
N VAL A 50 -7.35 2.97 -5.02
CA VAL A 50 -8.50 2.54 -5.83
C VAL A 50 -8.25 1.22 -6.55
N PRO A 51 -7.55 1.15 -7.71
CA PRO A 51 -7.45 -0.09 -8.45
C PRO A 51 -6.67 -1.18 -7.71
N SER A 52 -5.59 -0.81 -7.01
CA SER A 52 -4.75 -1.79 -6.31
C SER A 52 -5.51 -2.49 -5.19
N ILE A 53 -6.17 -1.73 -4.31
CA ILE A 53 -6.93 -2.31 -3.21
C ILE A 53 -8.15 -3.12 -3.66
N ILE A 54 -8.89 -2.63 -4.67
CA ILE A 54 -10.03 -3.37 -5.24
C ILE A 54 -9.57 -4.70 -5.84
N ALA A 55 -8.51 -4.67 -6.65
CA ALA A 55 -7.95 -5.89 -7.24
C ALA A 55 -7.41 -6.83 -6.16
N ALA A 56 -6.75 -6.31 -5.12
CA ALA A 56 -6.22 -7.10 -4.02
C ALA A 56 -7.35 -7.83 -3.28
N PHE A 57 -8.44 -7.14 -2.93
CA PHE A 57 -9.60 -7.77 -2.30
C PHE A 57 -10.17 -8.94 -3.13
N ILE A 58 -10.33 -8.74 -4.44
CA ILE A 58 -10.85 -9.77 -5.34
C ILE A 58 -9.89 -10.97 -5.41
N ILE A 59 -8.60 -10.70 -5.67
CA ILE A 59 -7.59 -11.74 -5.87
C ILE A 59 -7.33 -12.49 -4.56
N ASN A 60 -7.18 -11.80 -3.43
CA ASN A 60 -7.00 -12.43 -2.12
C ASN A 60 -8.16 -13.37 -1.80
N THR A 61 -9.41 -12.93 -2.05
CA THR A 61 -10.59 -13.77 -1.83
C THR A 61 -10.54 -15.03 -2.69
N LEU A 62 -10.25 -14.90 -3.99
CA LEU A 62 -10.21 -16.04 -4.91
C LEU A 62 -9.10 -17.03 -4.57
N PHE A 63 -7.91 -16.54 -4.21
CA PHE A 63 -6.76 -17.37 -3.90
C PHE A 63 -6.87 -18.05 -2.52
N SER A 64 -7.67 -17.51 -1.60
CA SER A 64 -7.93 -18.13 -0.29
C SER A 64 -8.96 -19.27 -0.33
N ILE A 65 -9.85 -19.31 -1.34
CA ILE A 65 -10.92 -20.34 -1.47
C ILE A 65 -10.41 -21.79 -1.31
N PRO A 66 -9.34 -22.23 -2.00
CA PRO A 66 -8.87 -23.61 -1.87
C PRO A 66 -8.43 -23.98 -0.45
N PHE A 67 -7.98 -23.00 0.33
CA PHE A 67 -7.47 -23.23 1.69
C PHE A 67 -8.60 -23.30 2.72
N TYR A 68 -9.74 -22.66 2.45
CA TYR A 68 -10.95 -22.82 3.26
C TYR A 68 -11.49 -24.27 3.25
N LEU A 69 -11.17 -25.06 2.22
CA LEU A 69 -11.50 -26.48 2.15
C LEU A 69 -10.69 -27.34 3.15
N VAL A 70 -9.55 -26.84 3.62
CA VAL A 70 -8.70 -27.50 4.62
C VAL A 70 -9.15 -27.13 6.05
N GLY A 71 -9.67 -25.92 6.22
CA GLY A 71 -10.30 -25.44 7.45
C GLY A 71 -10.36 -23.92 7.48
N GLU A 72 -11.44 -23.35 8.01
CA GLU A 72 -11.68 -21.89 7.99
C GLU A 72 -10.50 -21.08 8.58
N GLY A 73 -10.06 -21.44 9.79
CA GLY A 73 -8.94 -20.75 10.44
C GLY A 73 -7.58 -20.96 9.75
N PHE A 74 -7.40 -22.06 8.99
CA PHE A 74 -6.19 -22.27 8.20
C PHE A 74 -6.21 -21.41 6.93
N GLY A 75 -7.38 -21.31 6.26
CA GLY A 75 -7.57 -20.44 5.11
C GLY A 75 -7.32 -18.98 5.44
N ASP A 76 -7.85 -18.49 6.57
CA ASP A 76 -7.62 -17.11 7.02
C ASP A 76 -6.15 -16.84 7.34
N ALA A 77 -5.47 -17.77 8.03
CA ALA A 77 -4.06 -17.61 8.39
C ALA A 77 -3.16 -17.58 7.14
N ILE A 78 -3.34 -18.49 6.19
CA ILE A 78 -2.56 -18.53 4.95
C ILE A 78 -2.88 -17.30 4.08
N GLY A 79 -4.16 -16.95 3.98
CA GLY A 79 -4.64 -15.78 3.24
C GLY A 79 -3.97 -14.50 3.71
N ALA A 80 -4.05 -14.22 5.02
CA ALA A 80 -3.51 -13.00 5.60
C ALA A 80 -1.96 -12.97 5.65
N THR A 81 -1.30 -14.11 5.86
CA THR A 81 0.16 -14.14 6.09
C THR A 81 0.98 -14.23 4.81
N PHE A 82 0.49 -14.97 3.81
CA PHE A 82 1.27 -15.28 2.61
C PHE A 82 0.64 -14.71 1.33
N ILE A 83 -0.67 -14.94 1.15
CA ILE A 83 -1.33 -14.57 -0.11
C ILE A 83 -1.46 -13.05 -0.21
N ALA A 84 -1.96 -12.40 0.85
CA ALA A 84 -2.23 -10.97 0.86
C ALA A 84 -0.96 -10.13 0.58
N PRO A 85 0.19 -10.29 1.28
CA PRO A 85 1.38 -9.50 0.99
C PRO A 85 1.86 -9.65 -0.46
N LEU A 86 1.88 -10.89 -0.98
CA LEU A 86 2.29 -11.19 -2.35
C LEU A 86 1.41 -10.47 -3.37
N VAL A 87 0.09 -10.57 -3.23
CA VAL A 87 -0.88 -9.98 -4.15
C VAL A 87 -0.84 -8.45 -4.06
N GLU A 88 -0.89 -7.92 -2.85
CA GLU A 88 -0.95 -6.49 -2.60
C GLU A 88 0.29 -5.77 -3.10
N GLU A 89 1.48 -6.21 -2.71
CA GLU A 89 2.72 -5.56 -3.13
C GLU A 89 2.97 -5.74 -4.63
N SER A 90 2.50 -6.82 -5.25
CA SER A 90 2.53 -6.97 -6.72
C SER A 90 1.63 -5.96 -7.42
N LEU A 91 0.40 -5.75 -6.93
CA LEU A 91 -0.54 -4.80 -7.51
C LEU A 91 -0.12 -3.34 -7.28
N LYS A 92 0.46 -3.03 -6.12
CA LYS A 92 1.07 -1.72 -5.84
C LYS A 92 2.28 -1.50 -6.74
N GLY A 93 3.19 -2.48 -6.81
CA GLY A 93 4.39 -2.46 -7.65
C GLY A 93 4.10 -2.31 -9.15
N ALA A 94 2.93 -2.74 -9.63
CA ALA A 94 2.52 -2.54 -11.01
C ALA A 94 2.50 -1.05 -11.42
N ALA A 95 2.10 -0.12 -10.53
CA ALA A 95 2.17 1.31 -10.85
C ALA A 95 3.60 1.80 -11.07
N LEU A 96 4.56 1.31 -10.29
CA LEU A 96 5.97 1.66 -10.46
C LEU A 96 6.51 1.17 -11.80
N LEU A 97 6.09 -0.02 -12.26
CA LEU A 97 6.43 -0.52 -13.59
C LEU A 97 5.78 0.32 -14.70
N LEU A 98 4.55 0.78 -14.51
CA LEU A 98 3.90 1.70 -15.45
C LEU A 98 4.64 3.04 -15.53
N ILE A 99 5.10 3.59 -14.41
CA ILE A 99 5.95 4.80 -14.39
C ILE A 99 7.26 4.53 -15.11
N LEU A 100 7.94 3.41 -14.82
CA LEU A 100 9.17 3.05 -15.51
C LEU A 100 8.98 2.89 -17.04
N PHE A 101 7.80 2.46 -17.49
CA PHE A 101 7.54 2.24 -18.92
C PHE A 101 7.14 3.52 -19.66
N PHE A 102 6.21 4.31 -19.07
CA PHE A 102 5.62 5.48 -19.73
C PHE A 102 6.27 6.82 -19.32
N TRP A 103 6.81 6.91 -18.11
CA TRP A 103 7.34 8.13 -17.50
C TRP A 103 8.74 7.91 -16.92
N ARG A 104 9.57 7.12 -17.61
CA ARG A 104 10.93 6.76 -17.16
C ARG A 104 11.86 7.94 -16.88
N SER A 105 11.55 9.12 -17.43
CA SER A 105 12.30 10.36 -17.17
C SER A 105 12.16 10.80 -15.72
N GLU A 106 11.01 10.52 -15.10
CA GLU A 106 10.63 10.96 -13.76
C GLU A 106 11.21 10.04 -12.67
N ILE A 107 12.03 9.04 -13.02
CA ILE A 107 12.76 8.23 -12.04
C ILE A 107 14.24 8.46 -12.31
N ASP A 108 14.81 9.60 -11.95
CA ASP A 108 16.21 9.94 -12.18
C ASP A 108 17.09 9.86 -10.93
N SER A 109 16.49 9.67 -9.77
CA SER A 109 17.14 9.37 -8.49
C SER A 109 16.58 8.11 -7.83
N LEU A 110 17.29 7.60 -6.81
CA LEU A 110 16.78 6.49 -5.98
C LEU A 110 15.61 6.93 -5.10
N LEU A 111 15.58 8.22 -4.75
CA LEU A 111 14.56 8.80 -3.88
C LEU A 111 13.20 8.83 -4.58
N ASP A 112 13.15 9.11 -5.88
CA ASP A 112 11.91 9.19 -6.68
C ASP A 112 11.16 7.86 -6.64
N GLY A 113 11.91 6.75 -6.81
CA GLY A 113 11.36 5.40 -6.67
C GLY A 113 10.75 5.18 -5.29
N ILE A 114 11.45 5.59 -4.23
CA ILE A 114 10.95 5.52 -2.85
C ILE A 114 9.69 6.39 -2.68
N ILE A 115 9.69 7.62 -3.20
CA ILE A 115 8.58 8.57 -3.11
C ILE A 115 7.34 8.00 -3.79
N TYR A 116 7.44 7.57 -5.04
CA TYR A 116 6.32 6.99 -5.77
C TYR A 116 5.82 5.71 -5.10
N GLY A 117 6.73 4.84 -4.64
CA GLY A 117 6.37 3.64 -3.91
C GLY A 117 5.63 3.96 -2.62
N ALA A 118 6.13 4.92 -1.85
CA ALA A 118 5.52 5.36 -0.61
C ALA A 118 4.14 5.99 -0.82
N MET A 119 3.95 6.79 -1.88
CA MET A 119 2.65 7.37 -2.22
C MET A 119 1.61 6.28 -2.56
N ILE A 120 2.00 5.26 -3.33
CA ILE A 120 1.14 4.09 -3.62
C ILE A 120 0.78 3.38 -2.32
N GLY A 121 1.78 3.08 -1.48
CA GLY A 121 1.59 2.41 -0.21
C GLY A 121 0.66 3.17 0.74
N LEU A 122 0.82 4.50 0.85
CA LEU A 122 -0.04 5.36 1.67
C LEU A 122 -1.49 5.37 1.17
N GLY A 123 -1.71 5.46 -0.14
CA GLY A 123 -3.05 5.42 -0.71
C GLY A 123 -3.75 4.09 -0.41
N PHE A 124 -3.05 2.98 -0.60
CA PHE A 124 -3.56 1.65 -0.27
C PHE A 124 -3.85 1.51 1.23
N GLY A 125 -2.87 1.84 2.07
CA GLY A 125 -2.96 1.72 3.52
C GLY A 125 -4.10 2.54 4.13
N MET A 126 -4.34 3.76 3.62
CA MET A 126 -5.46 4.60 4.06
C MET A 126 -6.81 3.92 3.83
N VAL A 127 -7.00 3.34 2.64
CA VAL A 127 -8.26 2.69 2.29
C VAL A 127 -8.41 1.37 3.03
N GLU A 128 -7.31 0.62 3.19
CA GLU A 128 -7.28 -0.58 4.02
C GLU A 128 -7.66 -0.28 5.47
N ASP A 129 -7.08 0.75 6.09
CA ASP A 129 -7.40 1.20 7.45
C ASP A 129 -8.90 1.42 7.63
N ILE A 130 -9.56 2.10 6.68
CA ILE A 130 -11.00 2.35 6.72
C ILE A 130 -11.79 1.03 6.75
N PHE A 131 -11.42 0.06 5.92
CA PHE A 131 -12.06 -1.26 5.90
C PHE A 131 -11.86 -2.02 7.22
N TYR A 132 -10.66 -1.97 7.81
CA TYR A 132 -10.40 -2.59 9.11
C TYR A 132 -11.19 -1.90 10.22
N PHE A 133 -11.26 -0.57 10.24
CA PHE A 133 -12.00 0.17 11.26
C PHE A 133 -13.49 -0.20 11.22
N VAL A 134 -14.10 -0.19 10.03
CA VAL A 134 -15.54 -0.51 9.89
C VAL A 134 -15.82 -1.98 10.20
N SER A 135 -14.98 -2.91 9.73
CA SER A 135 -15.17 -4.35 10.01
C SER A 135 -15.01 -4.68 11.49
N GLN A 136 -14.03 -4.08 12.18
CA GLN A 136 -13.81 -4.29 13.60
C GLN A 136 -14.87 -3.61 14.47
N TYR A 137 -15.46 -2.50 14.00
CA TYR A 137 -16.67 -1.95 14.62
C TYR A 137 -17.86 -2.91 14.52
N GLN A 138 -18.05 -3.55 13.36
CA GLN A 138 -19.15 -4.50 13.18
C GLN A 138 -18.98 -5.77 14.03
N ALA A 139 -17.75 -6.23 14.20
CA ALA A 139 -17.44 -7.42 14.99
C ALA A 139 -17.40 -7.17 16.51
N GLY A 140 -16.83 -6.06 16.95
CA GLY A 140 -16.52 -5.79 18.37
C GLY A 140 -17.03 -4.45 18.91
N GLY A 141 -17.87 -3.74 18.15
CA GLY A 141 -18.41 -2.44 18.55
C GLY A 141 -17.33 -1.36 18.68
N VAL A 142 -17.57 -0.38 19.56
CA VAL A 142 -16.65 0.75 19.79
C VAL A 142 -15.29 0.29 20.34
N GLU A 143 -15.27 -0.77 21.14
CA GLU A 143 -14.04 -1.34 21.69
C GLU A 143 -13.14 -1.90 20.58
N GLY A 144 -13.69 -2.78 19.72
CA GLY A 144 -12.97 -3.34 18.57
C GLY A 144 -12.48 -2.25 17.60
N TRP A 145 -13.33 -1.26 17.32
CA TRP A 145 -12.99 -0.10 16.50
C TRP A 145 -11.80 0.69 17.07
N THR A 146 -11.85 1.04 18.36
CA THR A 146 -10.82 1.86 19.02
C THR A 146 -9.50 1.11 19.13
N ALA A 147 -9.53 -0.18 19.50
CA ALA A 147 -8.34 -1.02 19.57
C ALA A 147 -7.63 -1.12 18.20
N THR A 148 -8.43 -1.27 17.14
CA THR A 148 -7.91 -1.37 15.77
C THR A 148 -7.31 -0.06 15.28
N ILE A 149 -7.94 1.08 15.60
CA ILE A 149 -7.37 2.41 15.29
C ILE A 149 -6.00 2.57 15.94
N LEU A 150 -5.87 2.24 17.22
CA LEU A 150 -4.59 2.37 17.93
C LEU A 150 -3.51 1.50 17.29
N LEU A 151 -3.81 0.22 17.05
CA LEU A 151 -2.87 -0.72 16.44
C LEU A 151 -2.44 -0.26 15.05
N ARG A 152 -3.39 0.05 14.16
CA ARG A 152 -3.08 0.39 12.76
C ARG A 152 -2.40 1.76 12.64
N THR A 153 -2.76 2.73 13.47
CA THR A 153 -2.10 4.05 13.46
C THR A 153 -0.62 3.95 13.82
N MET A 154 -0.25 3.05 14.74
CA MET A 154 1.17 2.80 15.09
C MET A 154 1.99 2.23 13.92
N PHE A 155 1.34 1.50 13.01
CA PHE A 155 1.96 0.85 11.85
C PHE A 155 1.54 1.48 10.51
N SER A 156 1.00 2.70 10.54
CA SER A 156 0.46 3.41 9.37
C SER A 156 1.48 3.68 8.26
N LEU A 157 2.77 3.60 8.58
CA LEU A 157 3.88 3.74 7.63
C LEU A 157 4.27 2.45 6.91
N ASN A 158 3.80 1.28 7.36
CA ASN A 158 4.29 0.01 6.86
C ASN A 158 4.10 -0.13 5.34
N HIS A 159 2.91 0.17 4.82
CA HIS A 159 2.67 0.10 3.37
C HIS A 159 3.55 1.09 2.59
N ALA A 160 3.73 2.31 3.11
CA ALA A 160 4.58 3.30 2.48
C ALA A 160 6.03 2.81 2.41
N LEU A 161 6.52 2.19 3.50
CA LEU A 161 7.85 1.63 3.60
C LEU A 161 8.04 0.45 2.65
N PHE A 162 7.16 -0.55 2.69
CA PHE A 162 7.27 -1.78 1.89
C PHE A 162 7.23 -1.47 0.39
N THR A 163 6.21 -0.75 -0.06
CA THR A 163 6.13 -0.38 -1.48
C THR A 163 7.25 0.59 -1.87
N GLY A 164 7.72 1.43 -0.95
CA GLY A 164 8.92 2.26 -1.12
C GLY A 164 10.20 1.43 -1.38
N VAL A 165 10.37 0.27 -0.72
CA VAL A 165 11.49 -0.65 -0.98
C VAL A 165 11.39 -1.27 -2.38
N THR A 166 10.19 -1.61 -2.84
CA THR A 166 9.98 -2.03 -4.24
C THR A 166 10.36 -0.91 -5.22
N GLY A 167 9.94 0.32 -4.93
CA GLY A 167 10.30 1.51 -5.69
C GLY A 167 11.80 1.78 -5.77
N LEU A 168 12.52 1.62 -4.65
CA LEU A 168 13.97 1.70 -4.58
C LEU A 168 14.64 0.68 -5.52
N GLY A 169 14.16 -0.57 -5.50
CA GLY A 169 14.66 -1.63 -6.37
C GLY A 169 14.50 -1.31 -7.86
N ILE A 170 13.33 -0.77 -8.23
CA ILE A 170 13.02 -0.34 -9.60
C ILE A 170 13.89 0.85 -10.04
N ALA A 171 14.04 1.87 -9.18
CA ALA A 171 14.90 3.02 -9.47
C ALA A 171 16.37 2.60 -9.61
N ALA A 172 16.88 1.73 -8.73
CA ALA A 172 18.24 1.20 -8.83
C ALA A 172 18.48 0.45 -10.15
N ALA A 173 17.50 -0.31 -10.62
CA ALA A 173 17.57 -0.98 -11.91
C ALA A 173 17.58 0.00 -13.10
N LYS A 174 16.83 1.10 -13.03
CA LYS A 174 16.82 2.15 -14.06
C LYS A 174 18.17 2.87 -14.16
N LEU A 175 18.77 3.18 -13.02
CA LEU A 175 19.97 4.05 -12.96
C LEU A 175 21.29 3.30 -13.18
N THR A 176 21.31 1.98 -12.98
CA THR A 176 22.53 1.18 -13.10
C THR A 176 22.89 0.81 -14.54
N ARG A 177 24.20 0.65 -14.80
CA ARG A 177 24.73 0.04 -16.03
C ARG A 177 24.96 -1.47 -15.90
N ASN A 178 24.93 -2.01 -14.68
CA ASN A 178 25.20 -3.43 -14.43
C ASN A 178 23.95 -4.28 -14.64
N ASN A 179 24.01 -5.22 -15.60
CA ASN A 179 22.90 -6.10 -15.94
C ASN A 179 22.41 -6.98 -14.79
N MET A 180 23.30 -7.40 -13.88
CA MET A 180 22.88 -8.16 -12.69
C MET A 180 22.01 -7.31 -11.77
N VAL A 181 22.37 -6.04 -11.56
CA VAL A 181 21.60 -5.12 -10.71
C VAL A 181 20.25 -4.80 -11.35
N LYS A 182 20.19 -4.67 -12.69
CA LYS A 182 18.91 -4.46 -13.41
C LYS A 182 17.86 -5.54 -13.14
N ILE A 183 18.31 -6.77 -12.94
CA ILE A 183 17.43 -7.92 -12.71
C ILE A 183 17.23 -8.15 -11.20
N ALA A 184 18.29 -8.09 -10.43
CA ALA A 184 18.25 -8.42 -9.01
C ALA A 184 17.57 -7.33 -8.17
N ALA A 185 17.79 -6.04 -8.46
CA ALA A 185 17.29 -4.96 -7.60
C ALA A 185 15.75 -4.89 -7.53
N PRO A 186 14.98 -4.99 -8.64
CA PRO A 186 13.52 -4.98 -8.56
C PRO A 186 12.98 -6.23 -7.83
N PHE A 187 13.59 -7.39 -8.08
CA PHE A 187 13.20 -8.64 -7.42
C PHE A 187 13.46 -8.58 -5.91
N LEU A 188 14.65 -8.14 -5.49
CA LEU A 188 14.99 -7.98 -4.07
C LEU A 188 14.15 -6.89 -3.40
N GLY A 189 13.86 -5.80 -4.11
CA GLY A 189 12.98 -4.74 -3.63
C GLY A 189 11.58 -5.27 -3.35
N TRP A 190 11.02 -6.04 -4.29
CA TRP A 190 9.72 -6.70 -4.13
C TRP A 190 9.74 -7.76 -3.01
N CYS A 191 10.77 -8.61 -2.95
CA CYS A 191 10.93 -9.58 -1.86
C CYS A 191 11.11 -8.94 -0.47
N GLY A 192 11.61 -7.70 -0.40
CA GLY A 192 11.70 -6.96 0.85
C GLY A 192 10.38 -6.29 1.27
N ALA A 193 9.43 -6.19 0.35
CA ALA A 193 8.11 -5.62 0.58
C ALA A 193 7.08 -6.67 1.02
N VAL A 194 7.22 -7.90 0.49
CA VAL A 194 6.41 -9.09 0.81
C VAL A 194 6.90 -9.74 2.10
#